data_AF-A0A563BEA1-F1
#
_entry.id   AF-A0A563BEA1-F1
#
_cell.length_a   1.000
_cell.length_b   1.000
_cell.length_c   1.000
_cell.angle_alpha   90.00
_cell.angle_beta   90.00
_cell.angle_gamma   90.00
#
_symmetry.space_group_name_H-M   'P 1'
#
loop_
_entity.id
_entity.type
_entity.pdbx_description
1 polymer ?
#
loop_
_entity_poly.entity_id
_entity_poly.type
_entity_poly.pdbx_seq_one_letter_code
_entity_poly.pdbx_strand_id
1 'polypeptide(L)'
;KRLSVSSAKKPVLILSSFLSCYLTHLVLLTAIFLFNIFILKIDYGNNLPRILLISALGSLAGISLGTSIGTLIKATAEVKTNIITFFFLFSCFLAGMMGPAIKYLVDTNLPLLNKINPANMIVDGLYSLNIYDDFSRYNSNIISLICFSFLCISLSITVLKKQKFKSL
;
A
#
# COMPACT_ATOMS: atom_id res chain seq x y z
N LYS A 1 -21.00 -15.68 -1.31
CA LYS A 1 -22.38 -16.25 -1.37
C LYS A 1 -23.18 -16.09 -0.06
N ARG A 2 -22.56 -15.96 1.13
CA ARG A 2 -23.27 -15.70 2.42
C ARG A 2 -23.52 -14.21 2.77
N LEU A 3 -22.80 -13.29 2.14
CA LEU A 3 -22.89 -11.84 2.41
C LEU A 3 -24.00 -11.13 1.61
N SER A 4 -24.73 -11.87 0.75
CA SER A 4 -25.85 -11.36 -0.05
C SER A 4 -27.22 -11.48 0.64
N VAL A 5 -27.25 -12.01 1.88
CA VAL A 5 -28.48 -12.27 2.64
C VAL A 5 -28.61 -11.36 3.87
N SER A 6 -27.58 -10.56 4.18
CA SER A 6 -27.62 -9.59 5.30
C SER A 6 -28.14 -8.24 4.83
N SER A 7 -29.00 -7.60 5.64
CA SER A 7 -29.56 -6.25 5.44
C SER A 7 -28.52 -5.12 5.56
N ALA A 8 -27.23 -5.45 5.65
CA ALA A 8 -26.14 -4.48 5.67
C ALA A 8 -25.87 -3.91 4.27
N LYS A 9 -25.74 -2.58 4.16
CA LYS A 9 -25.34 -1.92 2.92
C LYS A 9 -23.98 -2.50 2.47
N LYS A 10 -23.88 -3.07 1.26
CA LYS A 10 -22.63 -3.60 0.66
C LYS A 10 -21.34 -2.76 0.89
N PRO A 11 -21.36 -1.40 0.86
CA PRO A 11 -20.17 -0.61 1.22
C PRO A 11 -19.72 -0.79 2.67
N VAL A 12 -20.65 -0.91 3.64
CA VAL A 12 -20.32 -1.14 5.05
C VAL A 12 -19.62 -2.47 5.23
N LEU A 13 -20.05 -3.49 4.49
CA LEU A 13 -19.49 -4.83 4.56
C LEU A 13 -18.04 -4.88 4.04
N ILE A 14 -17.73 -4.13 2.98
CA ILE A 14 -16.36 -4.05 2.46
C ILE A 14 -15.49 -3.17 3.34
N LEU A 15 -16.02 -2.06 3.88
CA LEU A 15 -15.30 -1.26 4.86
C LEU A 15 -14.95 -2.06 6.11
N SER A 16 -15.87 -2.91 6.60
CA SER A 16 -15.56 -3.81 7.72
C SER A 16 -14.51 -4.85 7.35
N SER A 17 -14.59 -5.47 6.17
CA SER A 17 -13.58 -6.44 5.72
C SER A 17 -12.21 -5.79 5.49
N PHE A 18 -12.18 -4.57 4.95
CA PHE A 18 -10.97 -3.78 4.76
C PHE A 18 -10.32 -3.46 6.12
N LEU A 19 -11.12 -3.01 7.09
CA LEU A 19 -10.64 -2.68 8.43
C LEU A 19 -10.11 -3.93 9.15
N SER A 20 -10.81 -5.07 9.04
CA SER A 20 -10.33 -6.35 9.58
C SER A 20 -8.98 -6.74 8.95
N CYS A 21 -8.85 -6.64 7.62
CA CYS A 21 -7.60 -6.94 6.94
C CYS A 21 -6.47 -6.00 7.39
N TYR A 22 -6.75 -4.70 7.52
CA TYR A 22 -5.78 -3.72 7.99
C TYR A 22 -5.29 -4.03 9.41
N LEU A 23 -6.22 -4.32 10.34
CA LEU A 23 -5.86 -4.68 11.71
C LEU A 23 -5.01 -5.95 11.77
N THR A 24 -5.37 -6.99 11.00
CA THR A 24 -4.55 -8.21 10.92
C THR A 24 -3.15 -7.94 10.38
N HIS A 25 -3.04 -7.02 9.42
CA HIS A 25 -1.76 -6.65 8.84
C HIS A 25 -0.90 -5.82 9.80
N LEU A 26 -1.50 -4.95 10.62
CA LEU A 26 -0.80 -4.22 11.67
C LEU A 26 -0.21 -5.16 12.72
N VAL A 27 -0.94 -6.21 13.12
CA VAL A 27 -0.41 -7.23 14.04
C VAL A 27 0.80 -7.93 13.42
N LEU A 28 0.71 -8.34 12.15
CA LEU A 28 1.84 -8.95 11.44
C LEU A 28 3.03 -8.00 11.34
N LEU A 29 2.78 -6.72 11.05
CA LEU A 29 3.81 -5.69 10.97
C LEU A 29 4.54 -5.53 12.31
N THR A 30 3.80 -5.47 13.42
CA THR A 30 4.41 -5.42 14.76
C THR A 30 5.26 -6.65 15.03
N ALA A 31 4.80 -7.85 14.68
CA ALA A 31 5.58 -9.08 14.85
C ALA A 31 6.90 -9.04 14.06
N ILE A 32 6.88 -8.49 12.83
CA ILE A 32 8.09 -8.30 12.01
C ILE A 32 9.06 -7.31 12.68
N PHE A 33 8.58 -6.21 13.23
CA PHE A 33 9.44 -5.25 13.95
C PHE A 33 10.04 -5.85 15.23
N LEU A 34 9.26 -6.61 16.00
CA LEU A 34 9.79 -7.34 17.15
C LEU A 34 10.90 -8.31 16.73
N PHE A 35 10.69 -9.06 15.65
CA PHE A 35 11.72 -9.96 15.12
C PHE A 35 13.01 -9.20 14.77
N ASN A 36 12.90 -8.07 14.06
CA ASN A 36 14.05 -7.25 13.69
C ASN A 36 14.83 -6.71 14.91
N ILE A 37 14.13 -6.28 15.96
CA ILE A 37 14.75 -5.69 17.16
C ILE A 37 15.36 -6.79 18.05
N PHE A 38 14.62 -7.86 18.34
CA PHE A 38 15.06 -8.86 19.32
C PHE A 38 16.02 -9.90 18.75
N ILE A 39 15.79 -10.35 17.51
CA ILE A 39 16.55 -11.45 16.91
C ILE A 39 17.68 -10.91 16.05
N LEU A 40 17.38 -9.97 15.14
CA LEU A 40 18.38 -9.38 14.25
C LEU A 40 19.17 -8.24 14.91
N LYS A 41 18.75 -7.76 16.09
CA LYS A 41 19.39 -6.67 16.84
C LYS A 41 19.59 -5.40 16.01
N ILE A 42 18.62 -5.09 15.14
CA ILE A 42 18.67 -3.88 14.32
C ILE A 42 18.36 -2.68 15.22
N ASP A 43 19.31 -1.74 15.28
CA ASP A 43 19.12 -0.48 15.98
C ASP A 43 18.46 0.56 15.05
N TYR A 44 17.20 0.89 15.36
CA TYR A 44 16.42 1.90 14.64
C TYR A 44 16.56 3.31 15.23
N GLY A 45 17.29 3.46 16.35
CA GLY A 45 17.50 4.72 17.04
C GLY A 45 16.22 5.51 17.34
N ASN A 46 16.31 6.83 17.27
CA ASN A 46 15.17 7.73 17.52
C ASN A 46 14.14 7.79 16.36
N ASN A 47 14.42 7.08 15.27
CA ASN A 47 13.58 7.06 14.07
C ASN A 47 12.52 5.95 14.08
N LEU A 48 12.55 5.05 15.07
CA LEU A 48 11.63 3.92 15.20
C LEU A 48 10.14 4.31 15.07
N PRO A 49 9.61 5.36 15.75
CA PRO A 49 8.21 5.75 15.61
C PRO A 49 7.85 6.20 14.18
N ARG A 50 8.78 6.86 13.49
CA ARG A 50 8.60 7.36 12.12
C ARG A 50 8.65 6.22 11.10
N ILE A 51 9.52 5.22 11.33
CA ILE A 51 9.57 4.01 10.52
C ILE A 51 8.26 3.22 10.67
N LEU A 52 7.77 3.05 11.90
CA LEU A 52 6.47 2.43 12.14
C LEU A 52 5.33 3.17 11.44
N LEU A 53 5.34 4.51 11.49
CA LEU A 53 4.31 5.33 10.87
C LEU A 53 4.29 5.16 9.34
N ILE A 54 5.44 5.25 8.67
CA ILE A 54 5.48 5.07 7.21
C ILE A 54 5.14 3.63 6.81
N SER A 55 5.52 2.63 7.60
CA SER A 55 5.15 1.23 7.38
C SER A 55 3.63 1.00 7.58
N ALA A 56 3.01 1.63 8.58
CA ALA A 56 1.57 1.57 8.81
C ALA A 56 0.77 2.26 7.71
N LEU A 57 1.27 3.38 7.16
CA LEU A 57 0.68 4.02 5.99
C LEU A 57 0.94 3.22 4.71
N GLY A 58 2.12 2.63 4.57
CA GLY A 58 2.50 1.77 3.44
C GLY A 58 1.62 0.55 3.31
N SER A 59 1.31 -0.10 4.43
CA SER A 59 0.34 -1.21 4.45
C SER A 59 -1.07 -0.76 4.08
N LEU A 60 -1.50 0.42 4.53
CA LEU A 60 -2.79 1.00 4.14
C LEU A 60 -2.84 1.26 2.62
N ALA A 61 -1.78 1.81 2.05
CA ALA A 61 -1.63 2.02 0.60
C ALA A 61 -1.65 0.69 -0.16
N GLY A 62 -0.89 -0.32 0.30
CA GLY A 62 -0.87 -1.65 -0.31
C GLY A 62 -2.24 -2.33 -0.31
N ILE A 63 -2.93 -2.35 0.83
CA ILE A 63 -4.26 -2.98 0.94
C ILE A 63 -5.29 -2.22 0.10
N SER A 64 -5.24 -0.88 0.09
CA SER A 64 -6.13 -0.06 -0.77
C SER A 64 -5.91 -0.31 -2.25
N LEU A 65 -4.67 -0.49 -2.68
CA LEU A 65 -4.32 -0.80 -4.05
C LEU A 65 -4.82 -2.21 -4.42
N GLY A 66 -4.50 -3.22 -3.62
CA GLY A 66 -4.94 -4.60 -3.85
C GLY A 66 -6.47 -4.73 -3.91
N THR A 67 -7.19 -4.01 -3.03
CA THR A 67 -8.66 -3.97 -3.06
C THR A 67 -9.21 -3.26 -4.29
N SER A 68 -8.56 -2.19 -4.75
CA SER A 68 -8.94 -1.50 -5.99
C SER A 68 -8.76 -2.42 -7.21
N ILE A 69 -7.59 -3.02 -7.42
CA ILE A 69 -7.35 -3.95 -8.54
C ILE A 69 -8.33 -5.14 -8.47
N GLY A 70 -8.52 -5.69 -7.27
CA GLY A 70 -9.44 -6.80 -7.04
C GLY A 70 -10.91 -6.48 -7.38
N THR A 71 -11.33 -5.22 -7.24
CA THR A 71 -12.70 -4.77 -7.57
C THR A 71 -12.86 -4.37 -9.04
N LEU A 72 -11.83 -3.83 -9.68
CA LEU A 72 -11.83 -3.46 -11.10
C LEU A 72 -11.80 -4.70 -12.02
N ILE A 73 -10.97 -5.69 -11.69
CA ILE A 73 -10.75 -6.86 -12.55
C ILE A 73 -11.86 -7.89 -12.34
N LYS A 74 -12.54 -8.29 -13.42
CA LYS A 74 -13.49 -9.41 -13.44
C LYS A 74 -12.78 -10.66 -13.96
N ALA A 75 -12.15 -11.40 -13.05
CA ALA A 75 -11.46 -12.66 -13.34
C ALA A 75 -11.66 -13.65 -12.19
N THR A 76 -11.17 -14.87 -12.34
CA THR A 76 -11.11 -15.88 -11.26
C THR A 76 -10.21 -15.40 -10.11
N ALA A 77 -10.39 -15.95 -8.92
CA ALA A 77 -9.62 -15.55 -7.74
C ALA A 77 -8.11 -15.71 -7.94
N GLU A 78 -7.68 -16.81 -8.56
CA GLU A 78 -6.28 -17.11 -8.87
C GLU A 78 -5.67 -16.06 -9.81
N VAL A 79 -6.36 -15.72 -10.90
CA VAL A 79 -5.89 -14.72 -11.87
C VAL A 79 -5.78 -13.35 -11.22
N LYS A 80 -6.72 -12.96 -10.34
CA LYS A 80 -6.64 -11.70 -9.60
C LYS A 80 -5.40 -11.64 -8.71
N THR A 81 -5.14 -12.71 -7.96
CA THR A 81 -3.96 -12.78 -7.09
C THR A 81 -2.68 -12.64 -7.91
N ASN A 82 -2.57 -13.35 -9.05
CA ASN A 82 -1.38 -13.27 -9.89
C ASN A 82 -1.16 -11.86 -10.47
N ILE A 83 -2.23 -11.18 -10.91
CA ILE A 83 -2.14 -9.82 -11.44
C ILE A 83 -1.72 -8.84 -10.34
N ILE A 84 -2.32 -8.95 -9.15
CA ILE A 84 -1.98 -8.10 -8.00
C ILE A 84 -0.50 -8.29 -7.61
N THR A 85 -0.05 -9.55 -7.52
CA THR A 85 1.34 -9.89 -7.20
C THR A 85 2.31 -9.35 -8.25
N PHE A 86 2.02 -9.55 -9.54
CA PHE A 86 2.83 -8.99 -10.62
C PHE A 86 2.93 -7.47 -10.52
N PHE A 87 1.81 -6.80 -10.28
CA PHE A 87 1.78 -5.35 -10.13
C PHE A 87 2.65 -4.88 -8.96
N PHE A 88 2.55 -5.53 -7.79
CA PHE A 88 3.39 -5.20 -6.65
C PHE A 88 4.87 -5.39 -6.94
N LEU A 89 5.26 -6.54 -7.50
CA LEU A 89 6.65 -6.83 -7.82
C LEU A 89 7.21 -5.84 -8.85
N PHE A 90 6.42 -5.49 -9.86
CA PHE A 90 6.79 -4.49 -10.85
C PHE A 90 6.93 -3.09 -10.23
N SER A 91 6.03 -2.71 -9.31
CA SER A 91 6.13 -1.47 -8.53
C SER A 91 7.42 -1.43 -7.70
N CYS A 92 7.78 -2.55 -7.08
CA CYS A 92 9.00 -2.71 -6.30
C CYS A 92 10.27 -2.60 -7.15
N PHE A 93 10.25 -3.19 -8.35
CA PHE A 93 11.32 -3.06 -9.33
C PHE A 93 11.55 -1.60 -9.70
N LEU A 94 10.48 -0.88 -10.07
CA LEU A 94 10.55 0.54 -10.43
C LEU A 94 11.00 1.45 -9.29
N ALA A 95 10.72 1.07 -8.04
CA ALA A 95 11.19 1.79 -6.85
C ALA A 95 12.72 1.63 -6.61
N GLY A 96 13.41 0.83 -7.43
CA GLY A 96 14.86 0.64 -7.35
C GLY A 96 15.31 -0.31 -6.25
N MET A 97 14.41 -1.13 -5.69
CA MET A 97 14.79 -2.13 -4.67
C MET A 97 15.68 -3.25 -5.21
N MET A 98 15.78 -3.41 -6.53
CA MET A 98 16.76 -4.32 -7.16
C MET A 98 18.14 -3.69 -7.36
N GLY A 99 18.26 -2.37 -7.30
CA GLY A 99 19.53 -1.68 -7.46
C GLY A 99 19.37 -0.20 -7.80
N PRO A 100 20.37 0.65 -7.43
CA PRO A 100 20.29 2.09 -7.60
C PRO A 100 20.23 2.54 -9.07
N ALA A 101 20.78 1.75 -9.99
CA ALA A 101 20.74 2.03 -11.43
C ALA A 101 19.31 2.10 -11.98
N ILE A 102 18.41 1.25 -11.48
CA ILE A 102 17.00 1.25 -11.90
C ILE A 102 16.29 2.49 -11.39
N LYS A 103 16.54 2.88 -10.12
CA LYS A 103 15.98 4.12 -9.56
C LYS A 103 16.38 5.33 -10.41
N TYR A 104 17.66 5.44 -10.76
CA TYR A 104 18.17 6.52 -11.60
C TYR A 104 17.51 6.55 -13.00
N LEU A 105 17.37 5.39 -13.64
CA LEU A 105 16.74 5.28 -14.96
C LEU A 105 15.27 5.71 -14.92
N VAL A 106 14.53 5.29 -13.90
CA VAL A 106 13.12 5.65 -13.70
C VAL A 106 12.96 7.12 -13.35
N ASP A 107 13.82 7.68 -12.50
CA ASP A 107 13.80 9.12 -12.17
C ASP A 107 14.07 10.00 -13.40
N THR A 108 14.98 9.57 -14.28
CA THR A 108 15.36 10.33 -15.47
C THR A 108 14.30 10.28 -16.56
N ASN A 109 13.70 9.11 -16.80
CA ASN A 109 12.79 8.91 -17.94
C ASN A 109 11.30 8.98 -17.57
N LEU A 110 10.93 8.65 -16.32
CA LEU A 110 9.55 8.49 -15.87
C LEU A 110 9.32 9.11 -14.46
N PRO A 111 9.65 10.40 -14.23
CA PRO A 111 9.56 11.02 -12.90
C PRO A 111 8.13 11.05 -12.34
N LEU A 112 7.13 11.16 -13.22
CA LEU A 112 5.71 11.12 -12.81
C LEU A 112 5.31 9.75 -12.25
N LEU A 113 5.79 8.67 -12.88
CA LEU A 113 5.51 7.31 -12.41
C LEU A 113 6.15 7.08 -11.04
N ASN A 114 7.37 7.60 -10.84
CA ASN A 114 8.07 7.44 -9.58
C ASN A 114 7.39 8.17 -8.42
N LYS A 115 6.80 9.36 -8.69
CA LYS A 115 6.04 10.12 -7.70
C LYS A 115 4.70 9.50 -7.34
N ILE A 116 4.10 8.68 -8.20
CA ILE A 116 2.79 8.04 -7.94
C ILE A 116 2.96 6.63 -7.38
N ASN A 117 4.09 5.97 -7.63
CA ASN A 117 4.36 4.61 -7.18
C ASN A 117 4.43 4.53 -5.64
N PRO A 118 3.50 3.81 -4.97
CA PRO A 118 3.50 3.72 -3.51
C PRO A 118 4.74 3.00 -2.95
N ALA A 119 5.32 2.06 -3.71
CA ALA A 119 6.56 1.39 -3.31
C ALA A 119 7.73 2.38 -3.28
N ASN A 120 7.81 3.28 -4.27
CA ASN A 120 8.85 4.31 -4.28
C ASN A 120 8.66 5.32 -3.14
N MET A 121 7.43 5.77 -2.87
CA MET A 121 7.17 6.69 -1.76
C MET A 121 7.61 6.11 -0.39
N ILE A 122 7.42 4.79 -0.18
CA ILE A 122 7.87 4.10 1.05
C ILE A 122 9.41 4.06 1.09
N VAL A 123 10.04 3.59 0.01
CA VAL A 123 11.50 3.46 -0.07
C VAL A 123 12.18 4.82 0.09
N ASP A 124 11.67 5.85 -0.58
CA ASP A 124 12.22 7.21 -0.53
C ASP A 124 11.97 7.88 0.82
N GLY A 125 10.82 7.61 1.47
CA GLY A 125 10.56 8.05 2.83
C GLY A 125 11.48 7.37 3.86
N LEU A 126 11.74 6.07 3.73
CA LEU A 126 12.70 5.37 4.59
C LEU A 126 14.14 5.81 4.31
N TYR A 127 14.51 5.99 3.05
CA TYR A 127 15.84 6.43 2.65
C TYR A 127 16.12 7.85 3.16
N SER A 128 15.15 8.77 2.99
CA SER A 128 15.28 10.14 3.49
C SER A 128 15.48 10.20 4.99
N LEU A 129 14.73 9.38 5.75
CA LEU A 129 14.81 9.34 7.21
C LEU A 129 16.16 8.84 7.76
N ASN A 130 16.87 7.99 7.01
CA ASN A 130 18.14 7.42 7.44
C ASN A 130 19.37 8.23 6.99
N ILE A 131 19.22 9.09 5.99
CA ILE A 131 20.36 9.76 5.33
C ILE A 131 20.28 11.28 5.43
N TYR A 132 19.09 11.86 5.52
CA TYR A 132 18.89 13.30 5.55
C TYR A 132 18.34 13.73 6.91
N ASP A 133 18.86 14.83 7.45
CA ASP A 133 18.36 15.43 8.69
C ASP A 133 17.05 16.21 8.47
N ASP A 134 16.73 16.56 7.22
CA ASP A 134 15.52 17.28 6.85
C ASP A 134 14.30 16.37 6.63
N PHE A 135 13.25 16.58 7.41
CA PHE A 135 11.99 15.83 7.33
C PHE A 135 11.06 16.24 6.18
N SER A 136 11.46 17.19 5.34
CA SER A 136 10.62 17.74 4.26
C SER A 136 10.20 16.65 3.26
N ARG A 137 11.15 15.83 2.81
CA ARG A 137 10.91 14.72 1.87
C ARG A 137 10.06 13.61 2.50
N TYR A 138 10.35 13.27 3.76
CA TYR A 138 9.58 12.28 4.51
C TYR A 138 8.10 12.69 4.63
N ASN A 139 7.82 13.93 5.02
CA ASN A 139 6.46 14.43 5.16
C ASN A 139 5.73 14.49 3.81
N SER A 140 6.40 14.89 2.73
CA SER A 140 5.83 14.87 1.38
C SER A 140 5.43 13.46 0.94
N ASN A 141 6.26 12.45 1.23
CA ASN A 141 5.98 11.06 0.90
C ASN A 141 4.80 10.50 1.73
N ILE A 142 4.70 10.87 3.01
CA ILE A 142 3.54 10.52 3.85
C ILE A 142 2.24 11.08 3.30
N ILE A 143 2.21 12.37 2.98
CA ILE A 143 1.01 13.04 2.47
C ILE A 143 0.59 12.38 1.15
N SER A 144 1.57 12.05 0.31
CA SER A 144 1.33 11.36 -0.97
C SER A 144 0.77 9.94 -0.77
N LEU A 145 1.27 9.18 0.21
CA LEU A 145 0.71 7.86 0.56
C LEU A 145 -0.74 7.93 1.02
N ILE A 146 -1.05 8.90 1.89
CA ILE A 146 -2.41 9.08 2.41
C ILE A 146 -3.36 9.45 1.27
N CYS A 147 -2.95 10.39 0.40
CA CYS A 147 -3.71 10.80 -0.77
C CYS A 147 -3.95 9.62 -1.73
N PHE A 148 -2.89 8.86 -2.04
CA PHE A 148 -2.96 7.68 -2.89
C PHE A 148 -3.94 6.64 -2.34
N SER A 149 -3.84 6.36 -1.04
CA SER A 149 -4.72 5.40 -0.37
C SER A 149 -6.19 5.82 -0.41
N PHE A 150 -6.47 7.09 -0.13
CA PHE A 150 -7.83 7.63 -0.18
C PHE A 150 -8.42 7.55 -1.59
N LEU A 151 -7.60 7.82 -2.61
CA LEU A 151 -7.97 7.70 -4.01
C LEU A 151 -8.31 6.24 -4.38
N CYS A 152 -7.47 5.27 -4.00
CA CYS A 152 -7.72 3.85 -4.24
C CYS A 152 -8.99 3.34 -3.54
N ILE A 153 -9.24 3.75 -2.29
CA ILE A 153 -10.47 3.39 -1.56
C ILE A 153 -11.70 4.01 -2.25
N SER A 154 -11.61 5.28 -2.65
CA SER A 154 -12.71 5.98 -3.35
C SER A 154 -13.04 5.32 -4.69
N LEU A 155 -12.02 4.94 -5.46
CA LEU A 155 -12.19 4.18 -6.71
C LEU A 155 -12.87 2.83 -6.44
N SER A 156 -12.43 2.10 -5.43
CA SER A 156 -13.02 0.81 -5.05
C SER A 156 -14.52 0.95 -4.73
N ILE A 157 -14.91 1.99 -3.97
CA ILE A 157 -16.30 2.25 -3.61
C ILE A 157 -17.15 2.62 -4.84
N THR A 158 -16.64 3.47 -5.74
CA THR A 158 -17.38 3.91 -6.94
C THR A 158 -17.59 2.77 -7.94
N VAL A 159 -16.56 1.97 -8.19
CA VAL A 159 -16.65 0.78 -9.06
C VAL A 159 -17.69 -0.21 -8.52
N LEU A 160 -17.69 -0.44 -7.20
CA LEU A 160 -18.65 -1.33 -6.58
C LEU A 160 -20.10 -0.80 -6.64
N LYS A 161 -20.29 0.52 -6.44
CA LYS A 161 -21.60 1.15 -6.64
C LYS A 161 -22.10 0.93 -8.07
N LYS A 162 -21.24 1.11 -9.08
CA LYS A 162 -21.60 0.85 -10.50
C LYS A 162 -21.92 -0.61 -10.78
N GLN A 163 -21.23 -1.56 -10.14
CA GLN A 163 -21.55 -2.99 -10.27
C GLN A 163 -22.93 -3.35 -9.71
N LYS A 164 -23.43 -2.61 -8.70
CA LYS A 164 -24.80 -2.77 -8.17
C LYS A 164 -25.88 -2.38 -9.19
N PHE A 165 -25.65 -1.33 -9.97
CA PHE A 165 -26.62 -0.86 -10.98
C PHE A 165 -26.72 -1.77 -12.20
N LYS A 166 -25.66 -2.54 -12.50
CA LYS A 166 -25.66 -3.48 -13.64
C LYS A 166 -26.22 -4.86 -13.30
N SER A 167 -26.51 -5.13 -12.02
CA SER A 167 -27.10 -6.39 -11.54
C SER A 167 -28.57 -6.25 -11.14
N LEU A 168 -29.18 -5.09 -11.45
CA LEU A 168 -30.62 -4.84 -11.39
C LEU A 168 -31.11 -4.80 -12.84
#